data_AF-A0A448WII3-F1
#
_entry.id   AF-A0A448WII3-F1
#
_cell.length_a   1.000
_cell.length_b   1.000
_cell.length_c   1.000
_cell.angle_alpha   90.00
_cell.angle_beta   90.00
_cell.angle_gamma   90.00
#
_symmetry.space_group_name_H-M   'P 1'
#
loop_
_entity.id
_entity.type
_entity.pdbx_description
1 polymer ?
#
loop_
_entity_poly.entity_id
_entity_poly.type
_entity_poly.pdbx_seq_one_letter_code
_entity_poly.pdbx_strand_id
1 'polypeptide(L)'
;MEDARLASQTEARRSLRELEERLTRQFTQEKEAAVQAAVQEGQLRLREAVEREQKAARETMEAAEARFAETIVQAKRRQWCRNCLTEAIYHCCWNTSYCSIQCQQEHWQKEHKRQCRRKR
;
A
#
# COMPACT_ATOMS: atom_id res chain seq x y z
N MET A 1 -74.03 -16.58 -29.85
CA MET A 1 -72.80 -17.35 -30.14
C MET A 1 -71.59 -16.42 -30.28
N GLU A 2 -71.69 -15.33 -31.05
CA GLU A 2 -70.60 -14.34 -31.19
C GLU A 2 -70.26 -13.56 -29.91
N ASP A 3 -71.26 -13.09 -29.16
CA ASP A 3 -71.03 -12.31 -27.93
C ASP A 3 -70.28 -13.09 -26.84
N ALA A 4 -70.60 -14.37 -26.67
CA ALA A 4 -69.91 -15.25 -25.73
C ALA A 4 -68.43 -15.47 -26.13
N ARG A 5 -68.15 -15.49 -27.44
CA ARG A 5 -66.80 -15.64 -27.98
C ARG A 5 -65.98 -14.35 -27.82
N LEU A 6 -66.61 -13.19 -27.98
CA LEU A 6 -65.99 -11.89 -27.73
C LEU A 6 -65.66 -11.69 -26.24
N ALA A 7 -66.60 -12.05 -25.35
CA ALA A 7 -66.41 -12.01 -23.90
C ALA A 7 -65.25 -12.92 -23.44
N SER A 8 -65.21 -14.17 -23.93
CA SER A 8 -64.11 -15.09 -23.65
C SER A 8 -62.76 -14.56 -24.14
N GLN A 9 -62.73 -13.90 -25.31
CA GLN A 9 -61.51 -13.32 -25.87
C GLN A 9 -61.03 -12.08 -25.08
N THR A 10 -61.96 -11.27 -24.54
CA THR A 10 -61.62 -10.15 -23.64
C THR A 10 -61.10 -10.63 -22.28
N GLU A 11 -61.65 -11.70 -21.74
CA GLU A 11 -61.24 -12.29 -20.47
C GLU A 11 -59.86 -12.95 -20.56
N ALA A 12 -59.58 -13.64 -21.68
CA ALA A 12 -58.26 -14.15 -22.00
C ALA A 12 -57.21 -13.02 -22.13
N ARG A 13 -57.54 -11.91 -22.79
CA ARG A 13 -56.65 -10.73 -22.90
C ARG A 13 -56.38 -10.08 -21.54
N ARG A 14 -57.37 -10.02 -20.65
CA ARG A 14 -57.20 -9.52 -19.27
C ARG A 14 -56.25 -10.41 -18.47
N SER A 15 -56.49 -11.72 -18.53
CA SER A 15 -55.67 -12.72 -17.84
C SER A 15 -54.20 -12.70 -18.30
N LEU A 16 -53.97 -12.50 -19.61
CA LEU A 16 -52.62 -12.37 -20.16
C LEU A 16 -51.91 -11.11 -19.65
N ARG A 17 -52.60 -9.96 -19.56
CA ARG A 17 -52.02 -8.73 -19.00
C ARG A 17 -51.68 -8.87 -17.52
N GLU A 18 -52.56 -9.49 -16.74
CA GLU A 18 -52.29 -9.74 -15.31
C GLU A 18 -51.08 -10.67 -15.11
N LEU A 19 -50.94 -11.69 -15.97
CA LEU A 19 -49.77 -12.57 -15.97
C LEU A 19 -48.48 -11.81 -16.35
N GLU A 20 -48.53 -10.97 -17.38
CA GLU A 20 -47.41 -10.13 -17.82
C GLU A 20 -46.95 -9.17 -16.71
N GLU A 21 -47.88 -8.48 -16.05
CA GLU A 21 -47.56 -7.59 -14.93
C GLU A 21 -46.94 -8.36 -13.77
N ARG A 22 -47.47 -9.55 -13.45
CA ARG A 22 -46.92 -10.40 -12.38
C ARG A 22 -45.50 -10.87 -12.70
N LEU A 23 -45.27 -11.35 -13.93
CA LEU A 23 -43.95 -11.78 -14.39
C LEU A 23 -42.96 -10.61 -14.37
N THR A 24 -43.38 -9.43 -14.83
CA THR A 24 -42.53 -8.23 -14.80
C THR A 24 -42.14 -7.87 -13.38
N ARG A 25 -43.10 -7.86 -12.43
CA ARG A 25 -42.81 -7.57 -11.01
C ARG A 25 -41.87 -8.60 -10.38
N GLN A 26 -42.09 -9.89 -10.64
CA GLN A 26 -41.22 -10.96 -10.14
C GLN A 26 -39.80 -10.80 -10.70
N PHE A 27 -39.68 -10.59 -12.01
CA PHE A 27 -38.38 -10.40 -12.65
C PHE A 27 -37.64 -9.18 -12.09
N THR A 28 -38.33 -8.05 -11.87
CA THR A 28 -37.70 -6.87 -11.28
C THR A 28 -37.23 -7.12 -9.85
N GLN A 29 -38.02 -7.81 -9.03
CA GLN A 29 -37.66 -8.13 -7.65
C GLN A 29 -36.46 -9.08 -7.59
N GLU A 30 -36.46 -10.15 -8.41
CA GLU A 30 -35.35 -11.09 -8.50
C GLU A 30 -34.07 -10.40 -8.98
N LYS A 31 -34.18 -9.52 -9.99
CA LYS A 31 -33.03 -8.73 -10.48
C LYS A 31 -32.47 -7.82 -9.40
N GLU A 32 -33.33 -7.12 -8.66
CA GLU A 32 -32.90 -6.24 -7.57
C GLU A 32 -32.22 -7.02 -6.45
N ALA A 33 -32.80 -8.15 -6.05
CA ALA A 33 -32.20 -9.03 -5.03
C ALA A 33 -30.84 -9.57 -5.47
N ALA A 34 -30.71 -10.01 -6.73
CA ALA A 34 -29.45 -10.49 -7.29
C ALA A 34 -28.37 -9.40 -7.34
N VAL A 35 -28.73 -8.18 -7.76
CA VAL A 35 -27.81 -7.04 -7.77
C VAL A 35 -27.39 -6.67 -6.35
N GLN A 36 -28.32 -6.63 -5.39
CA GLN A 36 -27.99 -6.34 -4.00
C GLN A 36 -27.04 -7.37 -3.40
N ALA A 37 -27.28 -8.66 -3.63
CA ALA A 37 -26.39 -9.73 -3.19
C ALA A 37 -24.98 -9.59 -3.80
N ALA A 38 -24.89 -9.33 -5.11
CA ALA A 38 -23.61 -9.14 -5.78
C ALA A 38 -22.85 -7.90 -5.26
N VAL A 39 -23.55 -6.81 -4.96
CA VAL A 39 -22.95 -5.60 -4.38
C VAL A 39 -22.44 -5.87 -2.96
N GLN A 40 -23.21 -6.55 -2.12
CA GLN A 40 -22.79 -6.90 -0.75
C GLN A 40 -21.56 -7.80 -0.76
N GLU A 41 -21.53 -8.79 -1.65
CA GLU A 41 -20.37 -9.67 -1.81
C GLU A 41 -19.14 -8.88 -2.29
N GLY A 42 -19.31 -7.99 -3.28
CA GLY A 42 -18.25 -7.12 -3.77
C GLY A 42 -17.69 -6.20 -2.68
N GLN A 43 -18.57 -5.64 -1.83
CA GLN A 43 -18.17 -4.82 -0.69
C GLN A 43 -17.37 -5.60 0.35
N LEU A 44 -17.78 -6.84 0.66
CA LEU A 44 -17.03 -7.70 1.59
C LEU A 44 -15.64 -8.01 1.04
N ARG A 45 -15.56 -8.45 -0.22
CA ARG A 45 -14.28 -8.73 -0.88
C ARG A 45 -13.35 -7.52 -0.90
N LEU A 46 -13.89 -6.32 -1.16
CA LEU A 46 -13.11 -5.08 -1.13
C LEU A 46 -12.58 -4.78 0.27
N ARG A 47 -13.40 -4.94 1.31
CA ARG A 47 -12.97 -4.73 2.71
C ARG A 47 -11.84 -5.69 3.09
N GLU A 48 -11.98 -6.97 2.77
CA GLU A 48 -10.94 -7.97 3.02
C GLU A 48 -9.66 -7.70 2.22
N ALA A 49 -9.78 -7.21 0.98
CA ALA A 49 -8.61 -6.80 0.19
C ALA A 49 -7.88 -5.61 0.84
N VAL A 50 -8.62 -4.58 1.25
CA VAL A 50 -8.05 -3.41 1.94
C VAL A 50 -7.38 -3.82 3.25
N GLU A 51 -8.01 -4.68 4.05
CA GLU A 51 -7.43 -5.14 5.32
C GLU A 51 -6.13 -5.94 5.10
N ARG A 52 -6.11 -6.81 4.08
CA ARG A 52 -4.90 -7.55 3.69
C ARG A 52 -3.77 -6.62 3.27
N GLU A 53 -4.06 -5.64 2.41
CA GLU A 53 -3.06 -4.66 1.97
C GLU A 53 -2.54 -3.80 3.13
N GLN A 54 -3.44 -3.36 4.03
CA GLN A 54 -3.02 -2.61 5.22
C GLN A 54 -2.13 -3.44 6.14
N LYS A 55 -2.44 -4.73 6.33
CA LYS A 55 -1.61 -5.64 7.13
C LYS A 55 -0.23 -5.82 6.49
N ALA A 56 -0.17 -6.11 5.19
CA ALA A 56 1.09 -6.27 4.45
C ALA A 56 1.94 -4.99 4.48
N ALA A 57 1.31 -3.82 4.37
CA ALA A 57 1.98 -2.53 4.48
C ALA A 57 2.59 -2.32 5.88
N ARG A 58 1.86 -2.64 6.95
CA ARG A 58 2.38 -2.56 8.33
C ARG A 58 3.57 -3.49 8.54
N GLU A 59 3.46 -4.76 8.13
CA GLU A 59 4.55 -5.73 8.25
C GLU A 59 5.80 -5.28 7.47
N THR A 60 5.61 -4.68 6.30
CA THR A 60 6.71 -4.10 5.49
C THR A 60 7.39 -2.93 6.20
N MET A 61 6.62 -2.05 6.83
CA MET A 61 7.15 -0.91 7.60
C MET A 61 7.91 -1.37 8.84
N GLU A 62 7.35 -2.29 9.62
CA GLU A 62 8.03 -2.85 10.79
C GLU A 62 9.34 -3.54 10.42
N ALA A 63 9.36 -4.31 9.32
CA ALA A 63 10.58 -4.93 8.81
C ALA A 63 11.64 -3.89 8.36
N ALA A 64 11.20 -2.79 7.73
CA ALA A 64 12.09 -1.71 7.33
C ALA A 64 12.69 -0.98 8.55
N GLU A 65 11.87 -0.70 9.57
CA GLU A 65 12.32 -0.09 10.82
C GLU A 65 13.33 -0.97 11.55
N ALA A 66 13.08 -2.28 11.63
CA ALA A 66 14.03 -3.23 12.23
C ALA A 66 15.38 -3.25 11.50
N ARG A 67 15.37 -3.31 10.16
CA ARG A 67 16.60 -3.26 9.34
C ARG A 67 17.35 -1.94 9.50
N PHE A 68 16.62 -0.83 9.58
CA PHE A 68 17.21 0.48 9.80
C PHE A 68 17.87 0.58 11.18
N ALA A 69 17.19 0.09 12.23
CA ALA A 69 17.74 0.04 13.58
C ALA A 69 19.03 -0.79 13.64
N GLU A 70 19.05 -1.96 12.99
CA GLU A 70 20.26 -2.78 12.87
C GLU A 70 21.39 -2.03 12.16
N THR A 71 21.09 -1.37 11.04
CA THR A 71 22.07 -0.58 10.27
C THR A 71 22.67 0.55 11.12
N ILE A 72 21.86 1.23 11.94
CA ILE A 72 22.33 2.26 12.88
C ILE A 72 23.28 1.65 13.92
N VAL A 73 22.94 0.50 14.48
CA VAL A 73 23.80 -0.18 15.47
C VAL A 73 25.15 -0.53 14.84
N GLN A 74 25.16 -1.07 13.62
CA GLN A 74 26.40 -1.35 12.89
C GLN A 74 27.18 -0.08 12.59
N ALA A 75 26.50 1.00 12.21
CA ALA A 75 27.11 2.30 11.98
C ALA A 75 27.84 2.81 13.24
N LYS A 76 27.19 2.76 14.40
CA LYS A 76 27.76 3.22 15.67
C LYS A 76 28.97 2.39 16.15
N ARG A 77 29.15 1.17 15.67
CA ARG A 77 30.25 0.28 16.04
C ARG A 77 31.53 0.48 15.22
N ARG A 78 31.48 1.26 14.14
CA ARG A 78 32.60 1.46 13.21
C ARG A 78 33.07 2.91 13.22
N GLN A 79 34.28 3.14 12.69
CA GLN A 79 34.81 4.48 12.46
C GLN A 79 34.55 4.89 11.00
N TRP A 80 34.22 6.15 10.77
CA TRP A 80 33.82 6.65 9.46
C TRP A 80 34.72 7.77 8.98
N CYS A 81 35.00 7.76 7.68
CA CYS A 81 35.82 8.75 7.02
C CYS A 81 35.12 10.11 7.06
N ARG A 82 35.80 11.10 7.64
CA ARG A 82 35.25 12.46 7.78
C ARG A 82 35.01 13.15 6.43
N ASN A 83 35.69 12.70 5.36
CA ASN A 83 35.54 13.27 4.02
C ASN A 83 34.41 12.62 3.20
N CYS A 84 34.39 11.28 3.11
CA CYS A 84 33.51 10.56 2.18
C CYS A 84 32.57 9.53 2.82
N LEU A 85 32.54 9.45 4.16
CA LEU A 85 31.63 8.58 4.93
C LEU A 85 31.76 7.07 4.68
N THR A 86 32.80 6.62 3.99
CA THR A 86 33.19 5.21 3.95
C THR A 86 33.91 4.81 5.24
N GLU A 87 34.04 3.52 5.52
CA GLU A 87 34.72 3.06 6.74
C GLU A 87 36.17 3.57 6.80
N ALA A 88 36.54 4.15 7.94
CA ALA A 88 37.87 4.70 8.14
C ALA A 88 38.84 3.64 8.65
N ILE A 89 40.08 3.71 8.15
CA ILE A 89 41.19 2.84 8.57
C ILE A 89 42.35 3.63 9.20
N TYR A 90 42.38 4.95 9.01
CA TYR A 90 43.41 5.84 9.57
C TYR A 90 42.80 6.80 10.59
N HIS A 91 43.37 6.85 11.78
CA HIS A 91 42.97 7.81 12.82
C HIS A 91 43.84 9.08 12.77
N CYS A 92 43.20 10.26 12.86
CA CYS A 92 43.90 11.53 12.98
C CYS A 92 43.84 12.09 14.40
N CYS A 93 42.64 12.45 14.88
CA CYS A 93 42.36 12.91 16.25
C CYS A 93 40.89 12.65 16.61
N TRP A 94 40.43 13.08 17.80
CA TRP A 94 39.04 12.90 18.24
C TRP A 94 38.03 13.30 17.16
N ASN A 95 37.09 12.39 16.87
CA ASN A 95 36.05 12.54 15.85
C ASN A 95 36.55 12.86 14.43
N THR A 96 37.80 12.51 14.10
CA THR A 96 38.36 12.67 12.75
C THR A 96 39.22 11.46 12.36
N SER A 97 38.66 10.65 11.47
CA SER A 97 39.30 9.46 10.88
C SER A 97 39.11 9.48 9.35
N TYR A 98 39.91 8.72 8.61
CA TYR A 98 39.89 8.69 7.14
C TYR A 98 40.03 7.28 6.59
N CYS A 99 39.47 7.03 5.41
CA CYS A 99 39.66 5.79 4.66
C CYS A 99 40.95 5.81 3.80
N SER A 100 41.48 6.98 3.46
CA SER A 100 42.67 7.14 2.62
C SER A 100 43.42 8.44 2.90
N ILE A 101 44.70 8.49 2.52
CA ILE A 101 45.52 9.71 2.56
C ILE A 101 44.92 10.80 1.67
N GLN A 102 44.33 10.44 0.52
CA GLN A 102 43.64 11.41 -0.35
C GLN A 102 42.50 12.11 0.40
N CYS A 103 41.62 11.34 1.06
CA CYS A 103 40.53 11.90 1.87
C CYS A 103 41.05 12.77 3.02
N GLN A 104 42.19 12.39 3.63
CA GLN A 104 42.85 13.20 4.65
C GLN A 104 43.32 14.53 4.08
N GLN A 105 44.03 14.53 2.95
CA GLN A 105 44.57 15.76 2.34
C GLN A 105 43.45 16.71 1.88
N GLU A 106 42.39 16.18 1.28
CA GLU A 106 41.22 16.97 0.87
C GLU A 106 40.57 17.67 2.07
N HIS A 107 40.24 16.91 3.12
CA HIS A 107 39.65 17.48 4.34
C HIS A 107 40.63 18.39 5.09
N TRP A 108 41.94 18.09 5.04
CA TRP A 108 43.00 18.91 5.61
C TRP A 108 43.06 20.30 5.00
N GLN A 109 43.05 20.38 3.67
CA GLN A 109 43.12 21.66 2.97
C GLN A 109 41.83 22.47 3.15
N LYS A 110 40.67 21.80 3.17
CA LYS A 110 39.35 22.43 3.39
C LYS A 110 39.23 23.04 4.78
N GLU A 111 39.44 22.25 5.84
CA GLU A 111 39.15 22.72 7.21
C GLU A 111 40.03 22.13 8.32
N HIS A 112 40.45 20.87 8.23
CA HIS A 112 40.99 20.16 9.39
C HIS A 112 42.30 20.77 9.92
N LYS A 113 43.12 21.38 9.04
CA LYS A 113 44.41 21.97 9.42
C LYS A 113 44.33 23.04 10.52
N ARG A 114 43.19 23.73 10.64
CA ARG A 114 42.97 24.78 11.65
C ARG A 114 42.43 24.24 12.98
N GLN A 115 41.92 23.00 12.99
CA GLN A 115 41.17 22.44 14.12
C GLN A 115 41.76 21.11 14.63
N CYS A 116 42.84 20.63 14.00
CA CYS A 116 43.47 19.38 14.35
C CYS A 116 43.94 19.39 15.82
N ARG A 117 43.54 18.36 16.56
CA ARG A 117 43.90 18.19 17.98
C ARG A 117 45.03 17.17 18.20
N ARG A 118 45.60 16.64 17.12
CA ARG A 118 46.78 15.77 17.22
C ARG A 118 47.95 16.63 17.68
N LYS A 119 48.47 16.33 18.88
CA LYS A 119 49.69 16.98 19.37
C LYS A 119 50.84 16.71 18.37
N ARG A 120 51.66 17.73 18.14
CA ARG A 120 52.92 17.57 17.40
C ARG A 120 53.84 16.62 18.16
#